data_AF-A0A855XZ46-F1
#
_entry.id   AF-A0A855XZ46-F1
#
_cell.length_a   1.000
_cell.length_b   1.000
_cell.length_c   1.000
_cell.angle_alpha   90.00
_cell.angle_beta   90.00
_cell.angle_gamma   90.00
#
_symmetry.space_group_name_H-M   'P 1'
#
loop_
_entity.id
_entity.type
_entity.pdbx_description
1 polymer ?
#
loop_
_entity_poly.entity_id
_entity_poly.type
_entity_poly.pdbx_seq_one_letter_code
_entity_poly.pdbx_strand_id
1 'polypeptide(L)'
;MSKQDINDVWYEYALTFVGKKNESAQGWAALTTNEQEVAALWLLEVDVFNGGFVPFFCNWGEEAYVYALQVLHTIGATQVMDIIKSAYGCIAHLEEDERLTGL
;
A
#
# COMPACT_ATOMS: atom_id res chain seq x y z
N MET A 1 -28.44 20.34 3.56
CA MET A 1 -27.05 19.88 3.33
C MET A 1 -27.14 18.51 2.66
N SER A 2 -26.55 18.34 1.48
CA SER A 2 -26.46 17.01 0.85
C SER A 2 -25.73 16.08 1.81
N LYS A 3 -26.25 14.87 2.04
CA LYS A 3 -25.56 13.86 2.83
C LYS A 3 -24.31 13.48 2.02
N GLN A 4 -23.12 13.75 2.53
CA GLN A 4 -21.89 13.44 1.81
C GLN A 4 -21.84 11.92 1.55
N ASP A 5 -21.50 11.54 0.32
CA ASP A 5 -21.43 10.13 -0.06
C ASP A 5 -20.26 9.48 0.69
N ILE A 6 -20.47 8.28 1.20
CA ILE A 6 -19.44 7.57 1.98
C ILE A 6 -18.20 7.26 1.12
N ASN A 7 -18.38 7.06 -0.18
CA ASN A 7 -17.29 6.79 -1.11
C ASN A 7 -16.43 8.04 -1.33
N ASP A 8 -17.07 9.22 -1.40
CA ASP A 8 -16.34 10.50 -1.50
C ASP A 8 -15.48 10.73 -0.26
N VAL A 9 -16.04 10.46 0.93
CA VAL A 9 -15.29 10.58 2.19
C VAL A 9 -14.11 9.63 2.25
N TRP A 10 -14.31 8.36 1.84
CA TRP A 10 -13.23 7.38 1.82
C TRP A 10 -12.10 7.81 0.88
N TYR A 11 -12.47 8.27 -0.33
CA TYR A 11 -11.52 8.71 -1.33
C TYR A 11 -10.72 9.94 -0.86
N GLU A 12 -11.40 10.93 -0.26
CA GLU A 12 -10.75 12.09 0.33
C GLU A 12 -9.77 11.70 1.45
N TYR A 13 -10.15 10.77 2.34
CA TYR A 13 -9.26 10.29 3.41
C TYR A 13 -8.03 9.60 2.85
N ALA A 14 -8.21 8.67 1.90
CA ALA A 14 -7.11 7.98 1.26
C ALA A 14 -6.10 8.94 0.62
N LEU A 15 -6.59 9.89 -0.17
CA LEU A 15 -5.73 10.91 -0.77
C LEU A 15 -5.05 11.81 0.26
N THR A 16 -5.76 12.20 1.32
CA THR A 16 -5.21 13.02 2.40
C THR A 16 -4.05 12.31 3.10
N PHE A 17 -4.19 11.03 3.39
CA PHE A 17 -3.16 10.26 4.09
C PHE A 17 -1.96 9.94 3.20
N VAL A 18 -2.19 9.65 1.91
CA VAL A 18 -1.10 9.56 0.93
C VAL A 18 -0.36 10.88 0.79
N GLY A 19 -1.08 12.01 0.74
CA GLY A 19 -0.50 13.35 0.73
C GLY A 19 0.37 13.61 1.96
N LYS A 20 -0.18 13.37 3.16
CA LYS A 20 0.53 13.50 4.44
C LYS A 20 1.81 12.66 4.48
N LYS A 21 1.79 11.43 3.96
CA LYS A 21 2.97 10.57 3.82
C LYS A 21 4.00 11.18 2.87
N ASN A 22 3.58 11.64 1.70
CA ASN A 22 4.47 12.16 0.65
C ASN A 22 5.11 13.51 1.04
N GLU A 23 4.41 14.33 1.80
CA GLU A 23 4.90 15.65 2.25
C GLU A 23 5.80 15.56 3.48
N SER A 24 5.71 14.47 4.24
CA SER A 24 6.51 14.27 5.44
C SER A 24 7.88 13.64 5.14
N ALA A 25 8.94 14.24 5.69
CA ALA A 25 10.27 13.63 5.69
C ALA A 25 10.33 12.29 6.46
N GLN A 26 9.34 11.99 7.31
CA GLN A 26 9.23 10.72 8.03
C GLN A 26 8.46 9.65 7.23
N GLY A 27 7.90 9.99 6.06
CA GLY A 27 7.17 9.05 5.21
C GLY A 27 6.03 8.36 5.96
N TRP A 28 6.01 7.02 5.92
CA TRP A 28 5.00 6.19 6.58
C TRP A 28 4.95 6.37 8.10
N ALA A 29 6.08 6.69 8.75
CA ALA A 29 6.12 6.91 10.20
C ALA A 29 5.41 8.20 10.65
N ALA A 30 5.07 9.09 9.72
CA ALA A 30 4.27 10.28 10.00
C ALA A 30 2.77 9.99 10.17
N LEU A 31 2.35 8.79 9.76
CA LEU A 31 0.95 8.36 9.77
C LEU A 31 0.64 7.56 11.03
N THR A 32 -0.59 7.67 11.52
CA THR A 32 -1.13 6.72 12.52
C THR A 32 -1.41 5.37 11.85
N THR A 33 -1.57 4.30 12.64
CA THR A 33 -1.87 2.96 12.11
C THR A 33 -3.07 2.94 11.16
N ASN A 34 -4.16 3.64 11.50
CA ASN A 34 -5.33 3.69 10.63
C ASN A 34 -5.05 4.46 9.32
N GLU A 35 -4.30 5.56 9.39
CA GLU A 35 -3.92 6.31 8.20
C GLU A 35 -3.00 5.49 7.29
N GLN A 36 -2.07 4.70 7.86
CA GLN A 36 -1.20 3.79 7.12
C GLN A 36 -2.02 2.72 6.39
N GLU A 37 -2.95 2.08 7.09
CA GLU A 37 -3.85 1.05 6.53
C GLU A 37 -4.67 1.60 5.36
N VAL A 38 -5.30 2.77 5.52
CA VAL A 38 -6.12 3.39 4.47
C VAL A 38 -5.27 3.83 3.28
N ALA A 39 -4.12 4.48 3.52
CA ALA A 39 -3.22 4.89 2.45
C ALA A 39 -2.68 3.68 1.68
N ALA A 40 -2.27 2.62 2.36
CA ALA A 40 -1.75 1.41 1.73
C ALA A 40 -2.82 0.67 0.93
N LEU A 41 -4.06 0.58 1.43
CA LEU A 41 -5.16 -0.04 0.69
C LEU A 41 -5.43 0.72 -0.62
N TRP A 42 -5.47 2.05 -0.57
CA TRP A 42 -5.69 2.86 -1.77
C TRP A 42 -4.55 2.73 -2.78
N LEU A 43 -3.29 2.78 -2.34
CA LEU A 43 -2.13 2.61 -3.22
C LEU A 43 -2.12 1.24 -3.88
N LEU A 44 -2.48 0.19 -3.13
CA LEU A 44 -2.63 -1.16 -3.67
C LEU A 44 -3.69 -1.20 -4.78
N GLU A 45 -4.89 -0.67 -4.52
CA GLU A 45 -5.98 -0.70 -5.50
C GLU A 45 -5.63 0.07 -6.78
N VAL A 46 -5.06 1.27 -6.66
CA VAL A 46 -4.70 2.11 -7.79
C VAL A 46 -3.63 1.44 -8.66
N ASP A 47 -2.56 0.92 -8.07
CA ASP A 47 -1.48 0.33 -8.85
C ASP A 47 -1.88 -1.03 -9.42
N VAL A 48 -2.63 -1.85 -8.68
CA VAL A 48 -3.14 -3.13 -9.20
C VAL A 48 -4.13 -2.91 -10.34
N PHE A 49 -5.00 -1.91 -10.24
CA PHE A 49 -5.95 -1.58 -11.30
C PHE A 49 -5.24 -1.04 -12.56
N ASN A 50 -4.21 -0.21 -12.39
CA ASN A 50 -3.55 0.46 -13.52
C ASN A 50 -2.46 -0.39 -14.19
N GLY A 51 -1.76 -1.24 -13.46
CA GLY A 51 -0.59 -1.96 -13.98
C GLY A 51 -0.29 -3.30 -13.31
N GLY A 52 -1.14 -3.78 -12.40
CA GLY A 52 -0.98 -5.04 -11.68
C GLY A 52 -0.10 -4.93 -10.43
N PHE A 53 0.34 -6.08 -9.90
CA PHE A 53 0.99 -6.13 -8.58
C PHE A 53 2.41 -5.56 -8.57
N VAL A 54 3.18 -5.71 -9.65
CA VAL A 54 4.60 -5.30 -9.69
C VAL A 54 4.76 -3.77 -9.50
N PRO A 55 3.98 -2.91 -10.18
CA PRO A 55 4.02 -1.47 -9.93
C PRO A 55 3.84 -1.10 -8.45
N PHE A 56 2.89 -1.72 -7.75
CA PHE A 56 2.65 -1.44 -6.33
C PHE A 56 3.91 -1.63 -5.48
N PHE A 57 4.59 -2.76 -5.67
CA PHE A 57 5.81 -3.06 -4.92
C PHE A 57 6.98 -2.14 -5.30
N CYS A 58 7.15 -1.85 -6.59
CA CYS A 58 8.28 -1.03 -7.06
C CYS A 58 8.11 0.46 -6.74
N ASN A 59 6.87 0.97 -6.70
CA ASN A 59 6.58 2.39 -6.46
C ASN A 59 6.68 2.75 -4.97
N TRP A 60 6.29 1.82 -4.08
CA TRP A 60 6.06 2.15 -2.66
C TRP A 60 6.88 1.34 -1.68
N GLY A 61 7.61 0.32 -2.16
CA GLY A 61 8.52 -0.49 -1.36
C GLY A 61 7.84 -1.44 -0.37
N GLU A 62 8.65 -2.08 0.46
CA GLU A 62 8.21 -3.11 1.41
C GLU A 62 7.27 -2.56 2.50
N GLU A 63 7.48 -1.32 2.98
CA GLU A 63 6.62 -0.72 4.01
C GLU A 63 5.15 -0.67 3.57
N ALA A 64 4.89 -0.25 2.32
CA ALA A 64 3.54 -0.21 1.77
C ALA A 64 2.92 -1.61 1.67
N TYR A 65 3.71 -2.61 1.28
CA TYR A 65 3.29 -4.01 1.26
C TYR A 65 2.90 -4.50 2.66
N VAL A 66 3.69 -4.21 3.70
CA VAL A 66 3.38 -4.59 5.08
C VAL A 66 2.06 -3.98 5.55
N TYR A 67 1.85 -2.68 5.33
CA TYR A 67 0.60 -2.01 5.70
C TYR A 67 -0.61 -2.51 4.90
N ALA A 68 -0.41 -2.86 3.62
CA ALA A 68 -1.46 -3.49 2.81
C ALA A 68 -1.85 -4.87 3.35
N LEU A 69 -0.89 -5.69 3.80
CA LEU A 69 -1.21 -6.95 4.46
C LEU A 69 -1.97 -6.75 5.78
N GLN A 70 -1.59 -5.74 6.56
CA GLN A 70 -2.25 -5.42 7.83
C GLN A 70 -3.73 -5.05 7.61
N VAL A 71 -4.02 -4.11 6.71
CA VAL A 71 -5.40 -3.70 6.43
C VAL A 71 -6.22 -4.83 5.84
N LEU A 72 -5.67 -5.63 4.93
CA LEU A 72 -6.36 -6.79 4.35
C LEU A 72 -6.69 -7.84 5.42
N HIS A 73 -5.81 -8.05 6.39
CA HIS A 73 -6.10 -8.86 7.56
C HIS A 73 -7.18 -8.24 8.44
N THR A 74 -7.08 -6.95 8.76
CA THR A 74 -8.05 -6.19 9.59
C THR A 74 -9.47 -6.26 9.03
N ILE A 75 -9.64 -6.18 7.70
CA ILE A 75 -10.96 -6.24 7.04
C ILE A 75 -11.40 -7.68 6.69
N GLY A 76 -10.59 -8.69 7.00
CA GLY A 76 -10.91 -10.10 6.73
C GLY A 76 -10.76 -10.55 5.26
N ALA A 77 -10.10 -9.76 4.41
CA ALA A 77 -9.85 -10.04 2.99
C ALA A 77 -8.68 -11.03 2.79
N THR A 78 -8.77 -12.19 3.45
CA THR A 78 -7.71 -13.20 3.53
C THR A 78 -7.27 -13.74 2.17
N GLN A 79 -8.21 -13.98 1.24
CA GLN A 79 -7.87 -14.46 -0.10
C GLN A 79 -7.05 -13.44 -0.90
N VAL A 80 -7.38 -12.15 -0.79
CA VAL A 80 -6.62 -11.07 -1.44
C VAL A 80 -5.24 -10.99 -0.81
N MET A 81 -5.15 -11.05 0.52
CA MET A 81 -3.88 -11.07 1.25
C MET A 81 -2.95 -12.19 0.75
N ASP A 82 -3.47 -13.39 0.54
CA ASP A 82 -2.68 -14.54 0.06
C ASP A 82 -2.21 -14.37 -1.40
N ILE A 83 -3.03 -13.75 -2.25
CA ILE A 83 -2.64 -13.38 -3.62
C ILE A 83 -1.50 -12.36 -3.59
N ILE A 84 -1.61 -11.31 -2.77
CA ILE A 84 -0.58 -10.27 -2.65
C ILE A 84 0.74 -10.85 -2.11
N LYS A 85 0.70 -11.71 -1.09
CA LYS A 85 1.87 -12.44 -0.60
C LYS A 85 2.53 -13.28 -1.69
N SER A 86 1.72 -14.01 -2.45
CA SER A 86 2.23 -14.84 -3.56
C SER A 86 2.86 -13.98 -4.66
N ALA A 87 2.26 -12.84 -5.00
CA ALA A 87 2.78 -11.90 -5.97
C ALA A 87 4.08 -11.23 -5.50
N TYR A 88 4.23 -10.95 -4.20
CA TYR A 88 5.46 -10.39 -3.63
C TYR A 88 6.67 -11.32 -3.79
N GLY A 89 6.45 -12.63 -3.95
CA GLY A 89 7.49 -13.60 -4.30
C GLY A 89 8.26 -13.26 -5.59
N CYS A 90 7.67 -12.49 -6.51
CA CYS A 90 8.35 -11.97 -7.70
C CYS A 90 9.46 -10.95 -7.39
N ILE A 91 9.53 -10.43 -6.17
CA ILE A 91 10.56 -9.46 -5.75
C ILE A 91 11.38 -10.01 -4.59
N ALA A 92 10.74 -10.70 -3.63
CA ALA A 92 11.43 -11.26 -2.47
C ALA A 92 12.61 -12.18 -2.85
N HIS A 93 12.53 -12.92 -3.96
CA HIS A 93 13.64 -13.77 -4.41
C HIS A 93 14.88 -13.00 -4.87
N LEU A 94 14.77 -11.69 -5.07
CA LEU A 94 15.88 -10.82 -5.47
C LEU A 94 16.66 -10.28 -4.27
N GLU A 95 16.24 -10.52 -3.03
CA GLU A 95 16.95 -10.05 -1.82
C GLU A 95 18.41 -10.51 -1.76
N GLU A 96 18.71 -11.69 -2.32
CA GLU A 96 20.06 -12.26 -2.39
C GLU A 96 20.72 -12.08 -3.77
N ASP A 97 20.14 -11.27 -4.67
CA ASP A 97 20.67 -11.09 -6.01
C ASP A 97 22.03 -10.37 -5.97
N GLU A 98 23.04 -10.97 -6.58
CA GLU A 98 24.42 -10.45 -6.58
C GLU A 98 24.51 -9.01 -7.11
N ARG A 99 23.60 -8.60 -8.00
CA ARG A 99 23.54 -7.22 -8.53
C ARG A 99 23.24 -6.18 -7.45
N LEU A 100 22.62 -6.56 -6.33
CA LEU A 100 22.37 -5.67 -5.19
C LEU A 100 23.62 -5.40 -4.34
N THR A 101 24.58 -6.33 -4.34
CA THR A 101 25.85 -6.19 -3.59
C THR A 101 26.95 -5.46 -4.35
N GLY A 102 26.73 -5.18 -5.63
CA GLY A 102 27.69 -4.52 -6.53
C GLY A 102 27.53 -3.00 -6.66
N LEU A 103 26.65 -2.37 -5.87
CA LEU A 103 26.41 -0.92 -5.80
C LEU A 103 27.12 -0.30 -4.60
#